data_AF-A0A352B4G4-F1
#
_entry.id   AF-A0A352B4G4-F1
#
_cell.length_a   1.000
_cell.length_b   1.000
_cell.length_c   1.000
_cell.angle_alpha   90.00
_cell.angle_beta   90.00
_cell.angle_gamma   90.00
#
_symmetry.space_group_name_H-M   'P 1'
#
loop_
_entity.id
_entity.type
_entity.pdbx_description
1 polymer ?
#
loop_
_entity_poly.entity_id
_entity_poly.type
_entity_poly.pdbx_seq_one_letter_code
_entity_poly.pdbx_strand_id
1 'polypeptide(L)'
;PRLAAASGVGLAIDLDTLPVDPMLEPLFGSSAALGLALTGGEDFELLFTVPPTARPWLAAAPTPVSCIGRVTAAGVVWTAGGRPVAAPTPVDHHFPRRSRHE
;
A
#
# COMPACT_ATOMS: atom_id res chain seq x y z
N PRO A 1 7.78 2.60 -4.74
CA PRO A 1 7.35 1.19 -4.53
C PRO A 1 7.77 0.34 -5.73
N ARG A 2 8.07 -0.95 -5.52
CA ARG A 2 8.64 -1.83 -6.57
C ARG A 2 7.73 -1.94 -7.81
N LEU A 3 6.42 -2.10 -7.59
CA LEU A 3 5.41 -2.16 -8.66
C LEU A 3 5.46 -0.93 -9.56
N ALA A 4 5.33 0.27 -8.98
CA ALA A 4 5.35 1.54 -9.71
C ALA A 4 6.65 1.73 -10.52
N ALA A 5 7.80 1.42 -9.90
CA ALA A 5 9.10 1.54 -10.54
C ALA A 5 9.28 0.57 -11.71
N ALA A 6 8.89 -0.70 -11.53
CA ALA A 6 8.97 -1.71 -12.59
C ALA A 6 8.01 -1.43 -13.75
N SER A 7 6.85 -0.83 -13.47
CA SER A 7 5.85 -0.48 -14.47
C SER A 7 6.04 0.90 -15.11
N GLY A 8 6.95 1.74 -14.59
CA GLY A 8 7.16 3.10 -15.11
C GLY A 8 5.98 4.04 -14.87
N VAL A 9 5.24 3.86 -13.77
CA VAL A 9 4.03 4.64 -13.43
C VAL A 9 4.13 5.27 -12.05
N GLY A 10 3.21 6.17 -11.74
CA GLY A 10 2.97 6.67 -10.39
C GLY A 10 1.81 5.96 -9.67
N LEU A 11 1.66 6.25 -8.38
CA LEU A 11 0.56 5.77 -7.55
C LEU A 11 0.03 6.90 -6.66
N ALA A 12 -1.28 7.02 -6.53
CA ALA A 12 -1.93 7.80 -5.47
C ALA A 12 -2.62 6.82 -4.53
N ILE A 13 -2.18 6.78 -3.27
CA ILE A 13 -2.62 5.82 -2.24
C ILE A 13 -3.40 6.59 -1.17
N ASP A 14 -4.60 6.11 -0.86
CA ASP A 14 -5.49 6.70 0.15
C ASP A 14 -5.46 5.89 1.44
N LEU A 15 -4.84 6.44 2.48
CA LEU A 15 -4.64 5.78 3.77
C LEU A 15 -5.97 5.49 4.48
N ASP A 16 -7.01 6.27 4.23
CA ASP A 16 -8.33 6.07 4.84
C ASP A 16 -9.04 4.81 4.29
N THR A 17 -8.53 4.25 3.19
CA THR A 17 -9.08 3.06 2.52
C THR A 17 -8.26 1.80 2.74
N LEU A 18 -7.14 1.90 3.47
CA LEU A 18 -6.27 0.77 3.72
C LEU A 18 -6.98 -0.25 4.63
N PRO A 19 -7.06 -1.54 4.25
CA PRO A 19 -7.56 -2.57 5.15
C PRO A 19 -6.59 -2.71 6.33
N VAL A 20 -7.09 -2.50 7.54
CA VAL A 20 -6.37 -2.74 8.79
C VAL A 20 -7.03 -3.94 9.47
N ASP A 21 -6.22 -4.88 9.95
CA ASP A 21 -6.75 -6.03 10.67
C ASP A 21 -7.50 -5.53 11.93
N PRO A 22 -8.78 -5.91 12.10
CA PRO A 22 -9.62 -5.41 13.19
C PRO A 22 -9.10 -5.80 14.59
N MET A 23 -8.21 -6.79 14.69
CA MET A 23 -7.57 -7.17 15.95
C MET A 23 -6.44 -6.21 16.35
N LEU A 24 -5.90 -5.41 15.44
CA LEU A 24 -4.78 -4.52 15.74
C LEU A 24 -5.21 -3.27 16.49
N GLU A 25 -6.39 -2.71 16.18
CA GLU A 25 -6.84 -1.47 16.81
C GLU A 25 -7.02 -1.59 18.34
N PRO A 26 -7.66 -2.65 18.88
CA PRO A 26 -7.80 -2.82 20.33
C PRO A 26 -6.45 -3.04 21.05
N LEU A 27 -5.43 -3.53 20.35
CA LEU A 27 -4.14 -3.89 20.93
C LEU A 27 -3.14 -2.72 20.90
N PHE A 28 -3.16 -1.92 19.84
CA PHE A 28 -2.13 -0.92 19.58
C PHE A 28 -2.69 0.50 19.39
N GLY A 29 -4.01 0.65 19.23
CA GLY A 29 -4.66 1.89 18.84
C GLY A 29 -4.54 2.18 17.34
N SER A 30 -5.42 3.02 16.81
CA SER A 30 -5.58 3.22 15.36
C SER A 30 -4.31 3.67 14.65
N SER A 31 -3.52 4.57 15.25
CA SER A 31 -2.29 5.07 14.60
C SER A 31 -1.22 3.98 14.47
N ALA A 32 -1.06 3.13 15.47
CA ALA A 32 -0.06 2.06 15.43
C ALA A 32 -0.55 0.88 14.58
N ALA A 33 -1.86 0.59 14.61
CA ALA A 33 -2.48 -0.41 13.74
C ALA A 33 -2.31 -0.05 12.25
N LEU A 34 -2.55 1.23 11.88
CA LEU A 34 -2.28 1.72 10.54
C LEU A 34 -0.79 1.64 10.17
N GLY A 35 0.10 1.96 11.10
CA GLY A 35 1.55 1.79 10.92
C GLY A 35 1.91 0.34 10.58
N LEU A 36 1.37 -0.61 11.34
CA LEU A 36 1.56 -2.05 11.10
C LEU A 36 1.00 -2.48 9.74
N ALA A 37 -0.18 -2.03 9.33
CA ALA A 37 -0.72 -2.33 8.00
C ALA A 37 0.12 -1.74 6.85
N LEU A 38 0.85 -0.65 7.08
CA LEU A 38 1.69 0.00 6.09
C LEU A 38 3.10 -0.60 5.97
N THR A 39 3.60 -1.19 7.06
CA THR A 39 5.02 -1.55 7.17
C THR A 39 5.27 -2.96 7.66
N GLY A 40 4.30 -3.62 8.30
CA GLY A 40 4.47 -4.86 9.07
C GLY A 40 5.18 -5.96 8.29
N GLY A 41 4.86 -6.13 7.01
CA GLY A 41 5.40 -7.23 6.23
C GLY A 41 4.86 -8.57 6.72
N GLU A 42 5.16 -9.66 6.00
CA GLU A 42 4.69 -11.02 6.32
C GLU A 42 3.15 -11.22 6.27
N ASP A 43 2.39 -10.26 5.76
CA ASP A 43 0.94 -10.41 5.55
C ASP A 43 0.60 -11.37 4.39
N PHE A 44 1.56 -11.62 3.48
CA PHE A 44 1.41 -12.42 2.24
C PHE A 44 0.23 -12.01 1.35
N GLU A 45 -0.27 -10.79 1.50
CA GLU A 45 -1.36 -10.23 0.70
C GLU A 45 -0.94 -9.86 -0.73
N LEU A 46 -1.93 -9.79 -1.63
CA LEU A 46 -1.72 -9.39 -3.02
C LEU A 46 -1.88 -7.88 -3.22
N LEU A 47 -0.84 -7.23 -3.74
CA LEU A 47 -0.90 -5.85 -4.24
C LEU A 47 -0.86 -5.84 -5.77
N PHE A 48 -1.93 -5.35 -6.40
CA PHE A 48 -2.07 -5.32 -7.85
C PHE A 48 -2.86 -4.11 -8.34
N THR A 49 -2.86 -3.88 -9.65
CA THR A 49 -3.63 -2.82 -10.31
C THR A 49 -4.54 -3.40 -11.38
N VAL A 50 -5.76 -2.88 -11.50
CA VAL A 50 -6.70 -3.24 -12.58
C VAL A 50 -7.30 -1.98 -13.23
N PRO A 51 -7.67 -2.03 -14.52
CA PRO A 51 -8.45 -0.96 -15.12
C PRO A 51 -9.85 -0.88 -14.49
N PRO A 52 -10.50 0.29 -14.48
CA PRO A 52 -11.85 0.45 -13.93
C PRO A 52 -12.88 -0.52 -14.52
N THR A 53 -12.73 -0.88 -15.80
CA THR A 53 -13.60 -1.82 -16.52
C THR A 53 -13.55 -3.25 -15.98
N ALA A 54 -12.48 -3.63 -15.27
CA ALA A 54 -12.33 -4.94 -14.65
C ALA A 54 -12.84 -4.99 -13.20
N ARG A 55 -13.19 -3.84 -12.59
CA ARG A 55 -13.69 -3.79 -11.20
C ARG A 55 -14.88 -4.72 -10.93
N PRO A 56 -15.88 -4.86 -11.83
CA PRO A 56 -17.00 -5.77 -11.58
C PRO A 56 -16.57 -7.23 -11.38
N TRP A 57 -15.44 -7.64 -11.96
CA TRP A 57 -14.94 -9.01 -11.87
C TRP A 57 -14.33 -9.31 -10.50
N LEU A 58 -13.89 -8.28 -9.77
CA LEU A 58 -13.34 -8.42 -8.42
C LEU A 58 -14.40 -8.88 -7.41
N ALA A 59 -15.69 -8.68 -7.70
CA ALA A 59 -16.77 -9.17 -6.84
C ALA A 59 -16.82 -10.71 -6.75
N ALA A 60 -16.24 -11.41 -7.74
CA ALA A 60 -16.13 -12.86 -7.75
C ALA A 60 -14.82 -13.37 -7.13
N ALA A 61 -13.97 -12.48 -6.59
CA ALA A 61 -12.73 -12.90 -5.94
C ALA A 61 -13.03 -13.78 -4.71
N PRO A 62 -12.21 -14.83 -4.46
CA PRO A 62 -12.42 -15.73 -3.32
C PRO A 62 -12.04 -15.09 -1.98
N THR A 63 -11.42 -13.90 -2.00
CA THR A 63 -10.98 -13.15 -0.82
C THR A 63 -11.41 -11.68 -0.95
N PRO A 64 -11.54 -10.95 0.17
CA PRO A 64 -11.83 -9.52 0.13
C PRO A 64 -10.81 -8.73 -0.69
N VAL A 65 -11.28 -7.77 -1.48
CA VAL A 65 -10.43 -6.88 -2.27
C VAL A 65 -10.75 -5.43 -1.93
N SER A 66 -9.75 -4.68 -1.51
CA SER A 66 -9.86 -3.26 -1.15
C SER A 66 -9.18 -2.39 -2.20
N CYS A 67 -9.92 -1.43 -2.77
CA CYS A 67 -9.32 -0.44 -3.67
C CYS A 67 -8.69 0.68 -2.84
N ILE A 68 -7.36 0.64 -2.71
CA ILE A 68 -6.60 1.56 -1.85
C ILE A 68 -6.05 2.80 -2.56
N GLY A 69 -6.44 3.03 -3.81
CA GLY A 69 -5.84 4.09 -4.62
C GLY A 69 -5.97 3.90 -6.13
N ARG A 70 -5.09 4.58 -6.87
CA ARG A 70 -5.07 4.58 -8.34
C ARG A 70 -3.66 4.73 -8.90
N VAL A 71 -3.49 4.25 -10.13
CA VAL A 71 -2.29 4.50 -10.94
C VAL A 71 -2.31 5.94 -11.45
N THR A 72 -1.16 6.60 -11.47
CA THR A 72 -0.95 7.95 -12.00
C THR A 72 0.23 7.97 -12.96
N ALA A 73 0.54 9.13 -13.55
CA ALA A 73 1.64 9.25 -14.51
C ALA A 73 3.02 9.02 -13.87
N ALA A 74 3.28 9.59 -12.70
CA ALA A 74 4.58 9.49 -12.02
C ALA A 74 4.46 9.79 -10.53
N GLY A 75 5.50 9.41 -9.78
CA GLY A 75 5.62 9.67 -8.35
C GLY A 75 4.66 8.84 -7.49
N VAL A 76 4.87 8.87 -6.17
CA VAL A 76 3.92 8.27 -5.23
C VAL A 76 3.44 9.32 -4.26
N VAL A 77 2.13 9.48 -4.21
CA VAL A 77 1.42 10.41 -3.34
C VAL A 77 0.60 9.60 -2.35
N TRP A 78 0.69 9.98 -1.09
CA TRP A 78 -0.08 9.41 0.00
C TRP A 78 -1.10 10.43 0.45
N THR A 79 -2.34 10.04 0.67
CA THR A 79 -3.39 10.94 1.17
C THR A 79 -4.05 10.39 2.43
N ALA A 80 -4.45 11.28 3.33
CA ALA A 80 -5.33 11.01 4.46
C ALA A 80 -6.26 12.21 4.66
N GLY A 81 -7.55 11.97 4.91
CA GLY A 81 -8.58 13.00 4.93
C GLY A 81 -8.63 13.81 3.62
N GLY A 82 -8.34 13.17 2.50
CA GLY A 82 -8.24 13.82 1.18
C GLY A 82 -7.06 14.78 0.99
N ARG A 83 -6.08 14.81 1.90
CA ARG A 83 -4.91 15.71 1.83
C ARG A 83 -3.60 14.93 1.69
N PRO A 84 -2.61 15.45 0.94
CA PRO A 84 -1.29 14.83 0.87
C PRO A 84 -0.62 14.74 2.24
N VAL A 85 -0.01 13.58 2.51
CA VAL A 85 0.78 13.32 3.73
C VAL A 85 2.17 12.79 3.36
N ALA A 86 3.08 12.79 4.35
CA ALA A 86 4.40 12.20 4.17
C ALA A 86 4.29 10.70 3.89
N ALA A 87 5.27 10.17 3.15
CA ALA A 87 5.35 8.73 2.94
C ALA A 87 5.54 8.01 4.28
N PRO A 88 4.89 6.85 4.48
CA PRO A 88 5.12 6.00 5.64
C PRO A 88 6.60 5.62 5.70
N THR A 89 7.17 5.63 6.91
CA THR A 89 8.55 5.19 7.13
C THR A 89 8.58 3.66 7.05
N PRO A 90 9.30 3.05 6.10
CA PRO A 90 9.43 1.59 6.06
C PRO A 90 10.08 1.10 7.34
N VAL A 91 9.62 -0.04 7.88
CA VAL A 91 10.45 -0.80 8.82
C VAL A 91 11.61 -1.41 8.03
N ASP A 92 12.80 -1.40 8.63
CA ASP A 92 14.03 -1.80 7.98
C ASP A 92 13.98 -3.31 7.67
N HIS A 93 13.72 -3.68 6.41
CA HIS A 93 13.82 -5.08 5.99
C HIS A 93 15.29 -5.40 5.72
N HIS A 94 15.80 -6.44 6.40
CA HIS A 94 17.15 -6.98 6.26
C HIS A 94 17.71 -6.85 4.82
N PHE A 95 18.96 -6.38 4.75
CA PHE A 95 19.81 -6.06 3.59
C PHE A 95 19.83 -4.58 3.16
N PRO A 96 20.75 -3.76 3.72
CA PRO A 96 21.14 -2.51 3.07
C PRO A 96 21.58 -2.82 1.63
N ARG A 97 21.11 -2.01 0.68
CA ARG A 97 21.59 -2.04 -0.70
C ARG A 97 23.11 -1.92 -0.67
N ARG A 98 23.84 -3.01 -0.95
CA ARG A 98 25.27 -2.91 -1.25
C ARG A 98 25.39 -2.01 -2.47
N SER A 99 26.05 -0.87 -2.31
CA SER A 99 26.59 -0.10 -3.44
C SER A 99 27.39 -1.09 -4.29
N ARG A 100 26.99 -1.25 -5.56
CA ARG A 100 27.92 -1.79 -6.55
C ARG A 100 28.99 -0.72 -6.69
N HIS A 101 30.14 -0.93 -6.07
CA HIS A 101 31.35 -0.25 -6.47
C HIS A 101 31.81 -0.94 -7.76
N GLU A 102 31.73 -0.19 -8.86
CA GLU A 102 32.60 -0.39 -10.03
C GLU A 102 34.06 -0.16 -9.65
#